data_AF-A0A9E1ZT75-F1
#
_entry.id   AF-A0A9E1ZT75-F1
#
_cell.length_a   1.000
_cell.length_b   1.000
_cell.length_c   1.000
_cell.angle_alpha   90.00
_cell.angle_beta   90.00
_cell.angle_gamma   90.00
#
_symmetry.space_group_name_H-M   'P 1'
#
loop_
_entity.id
_entity.type
_entity.pdbx_description
1 polymer ?
#
loop_
_entity_poly.entity_id
_entity_poly.type
_entity_poly.pdbx_seq_one_letter_code
_entity_poly.pdbx_strand_id
1 'polypeptide(L)'
;ATTVLSGLSHCAGLVMAPKTESPLRHIELVSLSPGRGLVVMVTESGVVENRIIEIPADIPPSALVEASNYLSARLVGRTLSDTYEEIMQELESHRVQLDELTTRVVASGLAVWAGGERNGSLIVKGQANLLDDVNAAADLEHIRSLFEALETKETLLNLLSLADTAEGVQIFIGSDNQLFGLAGCSLIVGPYRNSNQQIVGAIGVIGPTRMNYSRIIPMVDYTADLVGRLIG
;
A
#
# COMPACT_ATOMS: atom_id res chain seq x y z
N ALA A 1 12.17 11.25 -5.26
CA ALA A 1 12.02 10.56 -6.56
C ALA A 1 11.01 11.27 -7.47
N THR A 2 9.72 11.34 -7.12
CA THR A 2 8.64 11.94 -7.94
C THR A 2 8.89 13.37 -8.42
N THR A 3 9.37 14.27 -7.56
CA THR A 3 9.66 15.67 -7.92
C THR A 3 10.76 15.80 -8.99
N VAL A 4 11.76 14.92 -8.94
CA VAL A 4 12.89 14.90 -9.89
C VAL A 4 12.43 14.36 -11.25
N LEU A 5 11.64 13.28 -11.25
CA LEU A 5 11.08 12.71 -12.47
C LEU A 5 10.17 13.71 -13.20
N SER A 6 9.24 14.33 -12.47
CA SER A 6 8.29 15.28 -13.06
C SER A 6 8.96 16.54 -13.63
N GLY A 7 9.92 17.12 -12.91
CA GLY A 7 10.63 18.32 -13.35
C GLY A 7 11.53 18.11 -14.57
N LEU A 8 12.03 16.88 -14.78
CA LEU A 8 12.90 16.56 -15.90
C LEU A 8 12.14 16.14 -17.16
N SER A 9 10.93 15.59 -17.03
CA SER A 9 10.18 15.01 -18.16
C SER A 9 9.08 15.90 -18.73
N HIS A 10 8.72 17.03 -18.09
CA HIS A 10 7.46 17.75 -18.38
C HIS A 10 6.23 16.82 -18.35
N CYS A 11 6.25 15.84 -17.45
CA CYS A 11 5.15 14.90 -17.25
C CYS A 11 4.80 14.84 -15.76
N ALA A 12 3.69 14.19 -15.40
CA ALA A 12 3.41 13.91 -14.00
C ALA A 12 4.21 12.67 -13.56
N GLY A 13 4.99 12.83 -12.49
CA GLY A 13 5.68 11.73 -11.83
C GLY A 13 4.73 11.00 -10.88
N LEU A 14 4.72 9.68 -10.97
CA LEU A 14 3.90 8.76 -10.17
C LEU A 14 4.81 7.92 -9.27
N VAL A 15 4.50 7.84 -7.98
CA VAL A 15 5.04 6.79 -7.11
C VAL A 15 3.88 6.03 -6.54
N MET A 16 3.96 4.72 -6.65
CA MET A 16 2.99 3.77 -6.17
C MET A 16 3.68 2.86 -5.17
N ALA A 17 3.20 2.85 -3.94
CA ALA A 17 3.64 1.91 -2.94
C ALA A 17 2.40 1.14 -2.47
N PRO A 18 2.22 -0.14 -2.84
CA PRO A 18 1.32 -0.99 -2.06
C PRO A 18 1.84 -0.96 -0.62
N LYS A 19 0.94 -0.91 0.36
CA LYS A 19 1.32 -1.33 1.72
C LYS A 19 1.70 -2.80 1.59
N THR A 20 3.00 -3.09 1.53
CA THR A 20 3.48 -4.46 1.49
C THR A 20 3.11 -5.08 2.83
N GLU A 21 2.19 -6.02 2.83
CA GLU A 21 1.91 -6.80 4.02
C GLU A 21 3.04 -7.81 4.20
N SER A 22 3.95 -7.49 5.12
CA SER A 22 4.97 -8.43 5.55
C SER A 22 4.36 -9.36 6.61
N PRO A 23 4.77 -10.64 6.64
CA PRO A 23 4.47 -11.51 7.77
C PRO A 23 4.89 -10.86 9.08
N LEU A 24 4.07 -11.05 10.13
CA LEU A 24 4.42 -10.55 11.45
C LEU A 24 5.43 -11.50 12.10
N ARG A 25 6.49 -10.92 12.66
CA ARG A 25 7.43 -11.60 13.54
C ARG A 25 6.98 -11.54 15.00
N HIS A 26 6.31 -10.45 15.38
CA HIS A 26 5.88 -10.22 16.76
C HIS A 26 4.69 -9.25 16.82
N ILE A 27 3.80 -9.46 17.79
CA ILE A 27 2.72 -8.53 18.13
C ILE A 27 2.49 -8.52 19.65
N GLU A 28 2.42 -7.33 20.23
CA GLU A 28 2.25 -7.13 21.68
C GLU A 28 1.29 -5.97 21.96
N LEU A 29 0.43 -6.14 22.95
CA LEU A 29 -0.49 -5.13 23.44
C LEU A 29 -0.09 -4.66 24.83
N VAL A 30 0.11 -3.35 24.96
CA VAL A 30 0.56 -2.69 26.18
C VAL A 30 -0.49 -1.67 26.63
N SER A 31 -0.77 -1.62 27.93
CA SER A 31 -1.64 -0.57 28.48
C SER A 31 -0.91 0.78 28.48
N LEU A 32 -1.54 1.83 27.94
CA LEU A 32 -1.03 3.20 28.02
C LEU A 32 -1.72 4.00 29.15
N SER A 33 -3.05 3.98 29.14
CA SER A 33 -3.90 4.64 30.14
C SER A 33 -5.24 3.92 30.21
N PRO A 34 -6.09 4.17 31.22
CA PRO A 34 -7.47 3.71 31.17
C PRO A 34 -8.11 4.15 29.86
N GLY A 35 -8.75 3.22 29.15
CA GLY A 35 -9.38 3.49 27.85
C GLY A 35 -8.45 3.36 26.63
N ARG A 36 -7.12 3.24 26.80
CA ARG A 36 -6.15 3.26 25.69
C ARG A 36 -5.06 2.19 25.81
N GLY A 37 -4.86 1.44 24.74
CA GLY A 37 -3.77 0.49 24.56
C GLY A 37 -2.82 0.92 23.44
N LEU A 38 -1.59 0.42 23.48
CA LEU A 38 -0.62 0.47 22.38
C LEU A 38 -0.47 -0.95 21.84
N VAL A 39 -0.56 -1.11 20.53
CA VAL A 39 -0.15 -2.34 19.86
C VAL A 39 1.17 -2.09 19.15
N VAL A 40 2.14 -2.90 19.50
CA VAL A 40 3.47 -2.93 18.91
C VAL A 40 3.54 -4.15 18.01
N MET A 41 3.89 -3.96 16.75
CA MET A 41 4.08 -5.03 15.78
C MET A 41 5.46 -4.94 15.19
N VAL A 42 6.08 -6.10 14.99
CA VAL A 42 7.35 -6.21 14.28
C VAL A 42 7.12 -7.15 13.12
N THR A 43 7.39 -6.69 11.91
CA THR A 43 7.35 -7.53 10.71
C THR A 43 8.61 -8.36 10.57
N GLU A 44 8.58 -9.42 9.76
CA GLU A 44 9.79 -10.16 9.40
C GLU A 44 10.80 -9.31 8.62
N SER A 45 10.35 -8.27 7.92
CA SER A 45 11.22 -7.25 7.31
C SER A 45 11.89 -6.31 8.33
N GLY A 46 11.60 -6.45 9.63
CA GLY A 46 12.19 -5.65 10.70
C GLY A 46 11.54 -4.27 10.89
N VAL A 47 10.43 -3.99 10.20
CA VAL A 47 9.65 -2.77 10.40
C VAL A 47 8.87 -2.88 11.70
N VAL A 48 8.92 -1.83 12.50
CA VAL A 48 8.16 -1.72 13.75
C VAL A 48 7.00 -0.75 13.56
N GLU A 49 5.76 -1.24 13.73
CA GLU A 49 4.55 -0.43 13.70
C GLU A 49 3.95 -0.29 15.10
N ASN A 50 3.66 0.95 15.50
CA ASN A 50 3.05 1.29 16.77
C ASN A 50 1.68 1.91 16.54
N ARG A 51 0.61 1.32 17.10
CA ARG A 51 -0.76 1.84 16.95
C ARG A 51 -1.46 1.99 18.29
N ILE A 52 -2.07 3.14 18.51
CA ILE A 52 -2.92 3.36 19.69
C ILE A 52 -4.30 2.82 19.37
N ILE A 53 -4.84 2.03 20.28
CA ILE A 53 -6.17 1.42 20.20
C ILE A 53 -7.02 1.85 21.39
N GLU A 54 -8.33 1.91 21.18
CA GLU A 54 -9.29 2.09 22.27
C GLU A 54 -9.61 0.73 22.88
N ILE A 55 -9.43 0.61 24.18
CA ILE A 55 -9.75 -0.58 24.96
C ILE A 55 -10.71 -0.19 26.09
N PRO A 56 -11.62 -1.07 26.54
CA PRO A 56 -12.44 -0.80 27.71
C PRO A 56 -11.60 -0.35 28.92
N ALA A 57 -12.11 0.61 29.71
CA ALA A 57 -11.34 1.22 30.79
C ALA A 57 -11.09 0.26 31.98
N ASP A 58 -11.85 -0.83 32.06
CA ASP A 58 -11.86 -1.85 33.09
C ASP A 58 -11.03 -3.10 32.74
N ILE A 59 -10.23 -3.05 31.66
CA ILE A 59 -9.45 -4.21 31.22
C ILE A 59 -8.25 -4.45 32.14
N PRO A 60 -8.14 -5.65 32.74
CA PRO A 60 -6.98 -6.00 33.55
C PRO A 60 -5.75 -6.21 32.65
N PRO A 61 -4.53 -5.92 33.13
CA PRO A 61 -3.31 -6.16 32.38
C PRO A 61 -3.15 -7.62 31.91
N SER A 62 -3.69 -8.59 32.67
CA SER A 62 -3.68 -10.00 32.31
C SER A 62 -4.42 -10.29 31.00
N ALA A 63 -5.53 -9.61 30.74
CA ALA A 63 -6.29 -9.77 29.49
C ALA A 63 -5.53 -9.22 28.29
N LEU A 64 -4.72 -8.16 28.45
CA LEU A 64 -3.83 -7.65 27.40
C LEU A 64 -2.71 -8.65 27.08
N VAL A 65 -2.12 -9.26 28.10
CA VAL A 65 -1.09 -10.31 27.93
C VAL A 65 -1.69 -11.53 27.23
N GLU A 66 -2.88 -11.96 27.65
CA GLU A 66 -3.59 -13.07 27.03
C GLU A 66 -3.94 -12.78 25.57
N ALA A 67 -4.46 -11.59 25.26
CA ALA A 67 -4.71 -11.14 23.89
C ALA A 67 -3.42 -11.12 23.05
N SER A 68 -2.31 -10.64 23.62
CA SER A 68 -1.01 -10.59 22.95
C SER A 68 -0.51 -11.98 22.59
N ASN A 69 -0.60 -12.92 23.53
CA ASN A 69 -0.23 -14.31 23.30
C ASN A 69 -1.13 -14.99 22.26
N TYR A 70 -2.44 -14.75 22.35
CA TYR A 70 -3.43 -15.26 21.40
C TYR A 70 -3.14 -14.79 19.96
N LEU A 71 -2.87 -13.49 19.79
CA LEU A 71 -2.56 -12.89 18.51
C LEU A 71 -1.19 -13.33 18.00
N SER A 72 -0.16 -13.32 18.85
CA SER A 72 1.18 -13.81 18.48
C SER A 72 1.15 -15.26 18.00
N ALA A 73 0.40 -16.14 18.67
CA ALA A 73 0.32 -17.55 18.27
C ALA A 73 -0.30 -17.76 16.87
N ARG A 74 -1.12 -16.81 16.38
CA ARG A 74 -1.83 -16.92 15.09
C ARG A 74 -1.22 -16.09 13.98
N LEU A 75 -0.66 -14.93 14.32
CA LEU A 75 -0.17 -13.95 13.36
C LEU A 75 1.32 -14.13 13.05
N VAL A 76 2.10 -14.81 13.91
CA VAL A 76 3.52 -15.02 13.64
C VAL A 76 3.72 -15.86 12.37
N GLY A 77 4.50 -15.33 11.43
CA GLY A 77 4.78 -15.96 10.13
C GLY A 77 3.64 -15.83 9.11
N ARG A 78 2.55 -15.12 9.43
CA ARG A 78 1.41 -14.86 8.54
C ARG A 78 1.19 -13.37 8.35
N THR A 79 0.53 -12.99 7.25
CA THR A 79 0.13 -11.60 7.03
C THR A 79 -1.15 -11.28 7.79
N LEU A 80 -1.32 -10.01 8.18
CA LEU A 80 -2.49 -9.56 8.91
C LEU A 80 -3.78 -9.72 8.11
N SER A 81 -3.76 -9.51 6.77
CA SER A 81 -4.95 -9.72 5.94
C SER A 81 -5.36 -11.19 5.84
N ASP A 82 -4.40 -12.12 5.69
CA ASP A 82 -4.72 -13.55 5.56
C ASP A 82 -5.43 -14.10 6.79
N THR A 83 -5.06 -13.58 7.96
CA THR A 83 -5.51 -14.11 9.25
C THR A 83 -6.70 -13.36 9.83
N TYR A 84 -7.02 -12.18 9.31
CA TYR A 84 -8.05 -11.31 9.88
C TYR A 84 -9.42 -11.98 9.90
N GLU A 85 -9.88 -12.50 8.76
CA GLU A 85 -11.20 -13.13 8.64
C GLU A 85 -11.29 -14.41 9.46
N GLU A 86 -10.22 -15.22 9.47
CA GLU A 86 -10.15 -16.43 10.28
C GLU A 86 -10.28 -16.13 11.78
N ILE A 87 -9.54 -15.13 12.27
CA ILE A 87 -9.58 -14.74 13.69
C ILE A 87 -10.96 -14.17 14.05
N MET A 88 -11.56 -13.34 13.20
CA MET A 88 -12.90 -12.80 13.45
C MET A 88 -13.97 -13.90 13.50
N GLN A 89 -13.92 -14.86 12.58
CA GLN A 89 -14.83 -16.01 12.61
C GLN A 89 -14.62 -16.90 13.85
N GLU A 90 -13.38 -17.08 14.30
CA GLU A 90 -13.09 -17.82 15.55
C GLU A 90 -13.68 -17.13 16.79
N LEU A 91 -13.58 -15.80 16.87
CA LEU A 91 -14.15 -15.01 17.95
C LEU A 91 -15.69 -15.07 17.93
N GLU A 92 -16.32 -14.91 16.76
CA GLU A 92 -17.78 -14.97 16.62
C GLU A 92 -18.36 -16.36 16.89
N SER A 93 -17.63 -17.43 16.52
CA SER A 93 -18.07 -18.80 16.73
C SER A 93 -17.89 -19.32 18.15
N HIS A 94 -17.40 -18.48 19.09
CA HIS A 94 -17.08 -18.85 20.48
C HIS A 94 -16.19 -20.10 20.57
N ARG A 95 -15.43 -20.42 19.51
CA ARG A 95 -14.54 -21.60 19.48
C ARG A 95 -13.29 -21.41 20.32
N VAL A 96 -13.12 -20.20 20.86
CA VAL A 96 -11.98 -19.79 21.63
C VAL A 96 -12.38 -19.68 23.10
N GLN A 97 -11.59 -20.30 23.99
CA GLN A 97 -11.72 -20.16 25.44
C GLN A 97 -11.05 -18.87 25.93
N LEU A 98 -11.44 -17.73 25.37
CA LEU A 98 -11.05 -16.41 25.87
C LEU A 98 -12.21 -15.84 26.70
N ASP A 99 -11.90 -15.04 27.71
CA ASP A 99 -12.94 -14.26 28.38
C ASP A 99 -13.49 -13.14 27.46
N GLU A 100 -14.64 -12.57 27.82
CA GLU A 100 -15.28 -11.51 27.04
C GLU A 100 -14.48 -10.20 26.96
N LEU A 101 -13.64 -9.90 27.96
CA LEU A 101 -12.76 -8.74 27.98
C LEU A 101 -11.59 -8.96 27.02
N THR A 102 -10.91 -10.11 27.08
CA THR A 102 -9.82 -10.47 26.16
C THR A 102 -10.32 -10.52 24.72
N THR A 103 -11.50 -11.07 24.48
CA THR A 103 -12.16 -11.06 23.16
C THR A 103 -12.34 -9.64 22.62
N ARG A 104 -12.78 -8.71 23.47
CA ARG A 104 -12.93 -7.28 23.10
C ARG A 104 -11.59 -6.63 22.80
N VAL A 105 -10.53 -6.93 23.55
CA VAL A 105 -9.17 -6.43 23.26
C VAL A 105 -8.72 -6.88 21.88
N VAL A 106 -8.85 -8.18 21.58
CA VAL A 106 -8.44 -8.76 20.30
C VAL A 106 -9.22 -8.11 19.16
N ALA A 107 -10.53 -7.98 19.30
CA ALA A 107 -11.39 -7.33 18.31
C ALA A 107 -11.03 -5.84 18.11
N SER A 108 -10.85 -5.07 19.19
CA SER A 108 -10.44 -3.65 19.13
C SER A 108 -9.08 -3.46 18.48
N GLY A 109 -8.11 -4.33 18.80
CA GLY A 109 -6.84 -4.38 18.11
C GLY A 109 -7.08 -4.53 16.61
N LEU A 110 -7.70 -5.66 16.23
CA LEU A 110 -7.94 -6.04 14.84
C LEU A 110 -8.71 -5.01 14.03
N ALA A 111 -9.70 -4.35 14.62
CA ALA A 111 -10.55 -3.34 13.97
C ALA A 111 -9.76 -2.11 13.49
N VAL A 112 -8.72 -1.69 14.21
CA VAL A 112 -7.85 -0.56 13.78
C VAL A 112 -7.04 -0.92 12.52
N TRP A 113 -6.81 -2.21 12.24
CA TRP A 113 -6.21 -2.67 10.99
C TRP A 113 -7.21 -2.81 9.84
N ALA A 114 -8.48 -3.11 10.13
CA ALA A 114 -9.54 -3.10 9.13
C ALA A 114 -9.89 -1.68 8.65
N GLY A 115 -9.87 -0.70 9.56
CA GLY A 115 -10.25 0.69 9.28
C GLY A 115 -9.12 1.58 8.72
N GLY A 116 -7.86 1.18 8.87
CA GLY A 116 -6.74 1.92 8.27
C GLY A 116 -6.64 1.61 6.79
N GLU A 117 -6.82 2.62 5.93
CA GLU A 117 -6.76 2.55 4.46
C GLU A 117 -5.89 1.38 3.97
N ARG A 118 -6.55 0.28 3.60
CA ARG A 118 -5.96 -0.90 2.96
C ARG A 118 -5.55 -0.61 1.51
N ASN A 119 -5.61 0.65 1.11
CA ASN A 119 -5.29 1.13 -0.22
C ASN A 119 -3.78 1.41 -0.27
N GLY A 120 -3.15 1.02 -1.37
CA GLY A 120 -1.78 1.44 -1.65
C GLY A 120 -1.72 2.97 -1.67
N SER A 121 -0.58 3.52 -1.25
CA SER A 121 -0.35 4.95 -1.34
C SER A 121 0.01 5.32 -2.78
N LEU A 122 -0.82 6.13 -3.42
CA LEU A 122 -0.52 6.79 -4.69
C LEU A 122 -0.01 8.20 -4.41
N ILE A 123 1.23 8.50 -4.78
CA ILE A 123 1.79 9.85 -4.72
C ILE A 123 1.99 10.34 -6.14
N VAL A 124 1.17 11.31 -6.57
CA VAL A 124 1.31 12.00 -7.85
C VAL A 124 1.97 13.36 -7.63
N LYS A 125 2.97 13.70 -8.44
CA LYS A 125 3.57 15.05 -8.50
C LYS A 125 3.62 15.56 -9.93
N GLY A 126 3.37 16.85 -10.11
CA GLY A 126 3.37 17.48 -11.44
C GLY A 126 2.12 17.19 -12.26
N GLN A 127 0.98 16.99 -11.61
CA GLN A 127 -0.33 16.87 -12.26
C GLN A 127 -0.61 18.05 -13.20
N ALA A 128 -0.10 19.24 -12.86
CA ALA A 128 -0.20 20.45 -13.68
C ALA A 128 0.38 20.25 -15.09
N ASN A 129 1.43 19.44 -15.26
CA ASN A 129 2.04 19.18 -16.58
C ASN A 129 1.10 18.40 -17.52
N LEU A 130 0.07 17.73 -17.00
CA LEU A 130 -0.96 17.08 -17.81
C LEU A 130 -2.04 18.06 -18.26
N LEU A 131 -2.10 19.25 -17.65
CA LEU A 131 -3.10 20.28 -17.94
C LEU A 131 -2.61 21.28 -18.98
N ASP A 132 -1.30 21.32 -19.27
CA ASP A 132 -0.68 22.31 -20.17
C ASP A 132 -1.17 22.20 -21.63
N ASP A 133 -1.61 21.01 -22.08
CA ASP A 133 -2.13 20.76 -23.44
C ASP A 133 -3.66 20.52 -23.47
N VAL A 134 -4.36 20.70 -22.35
CA VAL A 134 -5.79 20.43 -22.22
C VAL A 134 -6.61 21.65 -22.66
N ASN A 135 -7.32 21.50 -23.77
CA ASN A 135 -8.12 22.59 -24.36
C ASN A 135 -9.64 22.41 -24.15
N ALA A 136 -10.10 21.23 -23.72
CA ALA A 136 -11.52 20.93 -23.54
C ALA A 136 -11.84 20.41 -22.12
N ALA A 137 -13.03 20.77 -21.62
CA ALA A 137 -13.52 20.28 -20.33
C ALA A 137 -13.65 18.75 -20.27
N ALA A 138 -13.86 18.10 -21.42
CA ALA A 138 -13.91 16.64 -21.53
C ALA A 138 -12.55 15.99 -21.20
N ASP A 139 -11.44 16.61 -21.58
CA ASP A 139 -10.10 16.06 -21.33
C ASP A 139 -9.75 16.13 -19.84
N LEU A 140 -10.19 17.19 -19.14
CA LEU A 140 -10.06 17.31 -17.69
C LEU A 140 -10.82 16.20 -16.96
N GLU A 141 -12.03 15.90 -17.42
CA GLU A 141 -12.86 14.86 -16.83
C GLU A 141 -12.22 13.48 -17.01
N HIS A 142 -11.64 13.20 -18.18
CA HIS A 142 -10.90 11.97 -18.43
C HIS A 142 -9.63 11.85 -17.56
N ILE A 143 -8.86 12.93 -17.38
CA ILE A 143 -7.69 12.95 -16.49
C ILE A 143 -8.10 12.72 -15.03
N ARG A 144 -9.22 13.30 -14.59
CA ARG A 144 -9.78 13.08 -13.25
C ARG A 144 -10.15 11.61 -13.04
N SER A 145 -10.93 11.03 -13.96
CA SER A 145 -11.31 9.61 -13.90
C SER A 145 -10.10 8.69 -13.93
N LEU A 146 -9.04 9.06 -14.66
CA LEU A 146 -7.79 8.31 -14.68
C LEU A 146 -7.11 8.28 -13.31
N PHE A 147 -7.02 9.43 -12.63
CA PHE A 147 -6.44 9.48 -11.29
C PHE A 147 -7.28 8.70 -10.26
N GLU A 148 -8.60 8.85 -10.31
CA GLU A 148 -9.51 8.07 -9.46
C GLU A 148 -9.33 6.56 -9.66
N ALA A 149 -9.18 6.11 -10.92
CA ALA A 149 -8.93 4.71 -11.21
C ALA A 149 -7.55 4.23 -10.70
N LEU A 150 -6.51 5.07 -10.80
CA LEU A 150 -5.16 4.75 -10.31
C LEU A 150 -5.07 4.69 -8.78
N GLU A 151 -5.95 5.35 -8.05
CA GLU A 151 -6.03 5.29 -6.58
C GLU A 151 -6.60 3.95 -6.07
N THR A 152 -7.19 3.13 -6.95
CA THR A 152 -7.77 1.83 -6.55
C THR A 152 -6.71 0.75 -6.36
N LYS A 153 -6.85 -0.07 -5.31
CA LYS A 153 -5.95 -1.21 -5.00
C LYS A 153 -5.88 -2.20 -6.15
N GLU A 154 -7.00 -2.46 -6.83
CA GLU A 154 -7.07 -3.41 -7.95
C GLU A 154 -6.23 -2.94 -9.15
N THR A 155 -6.36 -1.67 -9.55
CA THR A 155 -5.52 -1.09 -10.61
C THR A 155 -4.04 -1.15 -10.24
N LEU A 156 -3.71 -0.84 -8.98
CA LEU A 156 -2.34 -0.94 -8.50
C LEU A 156 -1.78 -2.38 -8.57
N LEU A 157 -2.53 -3.36 -8.07
CA LEU A 157 -2.11 -4.77 -8.12
C LEU A 157 -1.98 -5.28 -9.55
N ASN A 158 -2.88 -4.88 -10.44
CA ASN A 158 -2.81 -5.23 -11.86
C ASN A 158 -1.57 -4.62 -12.54
N LEU A 159 -1.21 -3.37 -12.23
CA LEU A 159 0.02 -2.76 -12.77
C LEU A 159 1.28 -3.46 -12.25
N LEU A 160 1.28 -3.88 -10.99
CA LEU A 160 2.40 -4.60 -10.38
C LEU A 160 2.52 -6.04 -10.90
N SER A 161 1.41 -6.74 -11.11
CA SER A 161 1.41 -8.12 -11.63
C SER A 161 1.87 -8.18 -13.08
N LEU A 162 1.46 -7.21 -13.90
CA LEU A 162 1.97 -7.06 -15.27
C LEU A 162 3.48 -6.78 -15.26
N ALA A 163 3.96 -6.00 -14.29
CA ALA A 163 5.38 -5.73 -14.10
C ALA A 163 6.19 -6.90 -13.51
N ASP A 164 5.55 -7.92 -12.95
CA ASP A 164 6.26 -9.12 -12.46
C ASP A 164 6.56 -10.12 -13.58
N THR A 165 5.77 -10.08 -14.66
CA THR A 165 5.93 -11.00 -15.81
C THR A 165 7.03 -10.59 -16.80
N ALA A 166 7.59 -9.39 -16.67
CA ALA A 166 8.56 -8.85 -17.62
C ALA A 166 9.73 -8.18 -16.90
N GLU A 167 10.95 -8.43 -17.38
CA GLU A 167 12.15 -7.78 -16.84
C GLU A 167 12.16 -6.29 -17.21
N GLY A 168 12.18 -5.43 -16.19
CA GLY A 168 12.35 -3.98 -16.34
C GLY A 168 11.05 -3.18 -16.46
N VAL A 169 11.16 -1.99 -17.04
CA VAL A 169 10.08 -1.00 -17.13
C VAL A 169 8.97 -1.45 -18.07
N GLN A 170 7.73 -1.38 -17.59
CA GLN A 170 6.51 -1.59 -18.37
C GLN A 170 6.02 -0.28 -18.99
N ILE A 171 5.50 -0.36 -20.22
CA ILE A 171 4.95 0.77 -20.94
C ILE A 171 3.49 0.46 -21.27
N PHE A 172 2.60 1.28 -20.75
CA PHE A 172 1.17 1.25 -21.04
C PHE A 172 0.85 2.43 -21.94
N ILE A 173 0.61 2.12 -23.21
CA ILE A 173 0.20 3.12 -24.20
C ILE A 173 -1.33 3.07 -24.27
N GLY A 174 -2.00 4.22 -24.42
CA GLY A 174 -3.46 4.35 -24.34
C GLY A 174 -4.32 3.39 -25.18
N SER A 175 -3.74 2.60 -26.10
CA SER A 175 -4.42 1.50 -26.80
C SER A 175 -4.62 0.23 -25.97
N ASP A 176 -3.81 0.01 -24.93
CA ASP A 176 -3.74 -1.26 -24.20
C ASP A 176 -4.65 -1.28 -22.96
N ASN A 177 -5.22 -0.12 -22.59
CA ASN A 177 -6.16 0.01 -21.48
C ASN A 177 -7.08 1.23 -21.71
N GLN A 178 -8.40 1.00 -21.62
CA GLN A 178 -9.45 1.98 -21.93
C GLN A 178 -9.31 3.30 -21.16
N LEU A 179 -8.81 3.25 -19.92
CA LEU A 179 -8.64 4.43 -19.06
C LEU A 179 -7.62 5.43 -19.63
N PHE A 180 -6.47 4.91 -20.10
CA PHE A 180 -5.39 5.75 -20.66
C PHE A 180 -5.71 6.23 -22.08
N GLY A 181 -6.47 5.43 -22.85
CA GLY A 181 -6.93 5.78 -24.18
C GLY A 181 -7.89 6.95 -24.20
N LEU A 182 -8.85 6.98 -23.26
CA LEU A 182 -9.81 8.08 -23.11
C LEU A 182 -9.12 9.37 -22.66
N ALA A 183 -8.11 9.27 -21.79
CA ALA A 183 -7.35 10.42 -21.30
C ALA A 183 -6.22 10.90 -22.24
N GLY A 184 -5.97 10.23 -23.38
CA GLY A 184 -4.88 10.59 -24.29
C GLY A 184 -3.49 10.48 -23.65
N CYS A 185 -3.34 9.62 -22.63
CA CYS A 185 -2.14 9.50 -21.82
C CYS A 185 -1.44 8.16 -22.07
N SER A 186 -0.16 8.12 -21.72
CA SER A 186 0.65 6.92 -21.59
C SER A 186 1.28 6.89 -20.21
N LEU A 187 1.47 5.68 -19.69
CA LEU A 187 2.04 5.42 -18.38
C LEU A 187 3.26 4.52 -18.53
N ILE A 188 4.40 4.95 -18.00
CA ILE A 188 5.64 4.17 -17.93
C ILE A 188 5.86 3.81 -16.48
N VAL A 189 6.01 2.54 -16.12
CA VAL A 189 6.13 2.07 -14.74
C VAL A 189 7.26 1.07 -14.60
N GLY A 190 8.17 1.30 -13.66
CA GLY A 190 9.19 0.35 -13.19
C GLY A 190 8.86 -0.16 -11.79
N PRO A 191 8.76 -1.47 -11.56
CA PRO A 191 8.63 -2.03 -10.22
C PRO A 191 9.95 -1.84 -9.45
N TYR A 192 9.88 -1.56 -8.16
CA TYR A 192 11.06 -1.61 -7.29
C TYR A 192 10.92 -2.76 -6.30
N ARG A 193 12.05 -3.45 -6.10
CA ARG A 193 12.15 -4.64 -5.27
C ARG A 193 12.96 -4.35 -4.00
N ASN A 194 12.61 -5.02 -2.91
CA ASN A 194 13.41 -5.04 -1.69
C ASN A 194 14.60 -6.02 -1.82
N SER A 195 15.45 -6.13 -0.79
CA SER A 195 16.61 -7.03 -0.74
C SER A 195 16.23 -8.50 -0.88
N ASN A 196 14.99 -8.86 -0.53
CA ASN A 196 14.43 -10.20 -0.72
C ASN A 196 13.89 -10.44 -2.14
N GLN A 197 14.16 -9.55 -3.10
CA GLN A 197 13.69 -9.61 -4.49
C GLN A 197 12.16 -9.55 -4.65
N GLN A 198 11.43 -9.15 -3.61
CA GLN A 198 9.97 -8.99 -3.67
C GLN A 198 9.61 -7.60 -4.18
N ILE A 199 8.63 -7.51 -5.08
CA ILE A 199 8.09 -6.23 -5.52
C ILE A 199 7.37 -5.57 -4.34
N VAL A 200 7.92 -4.46 -3.87
CA VAL A 200 7.36 -3.66 -2.77
C VAL A 200 6.65 -2.41 -3.27
N GLY A 201 6.78 -2.10 -4.56
CA GLY A 201 5.97 -1.10 -5.25
C GLY A 201 6.44 -0.79 -6.65
N ALA A 202 5.97 0.34 -7.17
CA ALA A 202 6.23 0.80 -8.53
C ALA A 202 6.48 2.32 -8.58
N ILE A 203 7.37 2.75 -9.46
CA ILE A 203 7.57 4.15 -9.81
C ILE A 203 7.20 4.32 -11.26
N GLY A 204 6.51 5.39 -11.60
CA GLY A 204 6.15 5.65 -12.97
C GLY A 204 6.10 7.11 -13.35
N VAL A 205 5.88 7.34 -14.62
CA VAL A 205 5.65 8.65 -15.22
C VAL A 205 4.43 8.51 -16.11
N ILE A 206 3.49 9.43 -15.92
CA ILE A 206 2.30 9.56 -16.76
C ILE A 206 2.37 10.86 -17.54
N GLY A 207 2.13 10.78 -18.84
CA GLY A 207 2.24 11.91 -19.76
C GLY A 207 1.46 11.67 -21.04
N PRO A 208 1.45 12.63 -21.98
CA PRO A 208 0.78 12.48 -23.27
C PRO A 208 1.31 11.29 -24.07
N THR A 209 0.49 10.72 -24.96
CA THR A 209 0.88 9.60 -25.84
C THR A 209 2.09 9.90 -26.73
N ARG A 210 2.45 11.18 -26.92
CA ARG A 210 3.66 11.61 -27.65
C ARG A 210 4.72 12.16 -26.71
N MET A 211 5.18 11.34 -25.77
CA MET A 211 6.29 11.66 -24.87
C MET A 211 7.65 11.18 -25.41
N ASN A 212 8.76 11.69 -24.86
CA ASN A 212 10.09 11.23 -25.21
C ASN A 212 10.43 9.91 -24.47
N TYR A 213 9.92 8.79 -24.98
CA TYR A 213 10.14 7.46 -24.41
C TYR A 213 11.62 7.12 -24.24
N SER A 214 12.47 7.48 -25.21
CA SER A 214 13.91 7.20 -25.17
C SER A 214 14.62 7.83 -23.98
N ARG A 215 14.10 8.95 -23.47
CA ARG A 215 14.63 9.63 -22.29
C ARG A 215 13.96 9.15 -21.00
N ILE A 216 12.66 8.86 -21.04
CA ILE A 216 11.87 8.62 -19.82
C ILE A 216 12.03 7.18 -19.32
N ILE A 217 12.11 6.19 -20.22
CA ILE A 217 12.29 4.78 -19.85
C ILE A 217 13.55 4.59 -18.97
N PRO A 218 14.76 5.03 -19.38
CA PRO A 218 15.95 4.85 -18.55
C PRO A 218 15.90 5.61 -17.22
N MET A 219 15.21 6.76 -17.18
CA MET A 219 15.04 7.51 -15.92
C MET A 219 14.16 6.78 -14.92
N VAL A 220 13.04 6.21 -15.40
CA VAL A 220 12.12 5.42 -14.55
C VAL A 220 12.83 4.17 -14.05
N ASP A 221 13.52 3.45 -14.93
CA ASP A 221 14.26 2.23 -14.61
C ASP A 221 15.30 2.47 -13.52
N TYR A 222 16.19 3.45 -13.75
CA TYR A 222 17.22 3.83 -12.79
C TYR A 222 16.64 4.30 -11.45
N THR A 223 15.51 5.02 -11.48
CA THR A 223 14.88 5.51 -10.25
C THR A 223 14.23 4.38 -9.46
N ALA A 224 13.61 3.40 -10.13
CA ALA A 224 13.05 2.22 -9.48
C ALA A 224 14.16 1.39 -8.81
N ASP A 225 15.27 1.15 -9.51
CA ASP A 225 16.46 0.47 -8.97
C ASP A 225 17.04 1.20 -7.75
N LEU A 226 17.18 2.52 -7.83
CA LEU A 226 17.73 3.31 -6.73
C LEU A 226 16.83 3.28 -5.50
N VAL A 227 15.51 3.37 -5.71
CA VAL A 227 14.54 3.32 -4.60
C VAL A 227 14.48 1.92 -3.98
N GLY A 228 14.56 0.86 -4.78
CA GLY A 228 14.69 -0.52 -4.27
C GLY A 228 15.87 -0.68 -3.32
N ARG A 229 17.06 -0.18 -3.72
CA ARG A 229 18.27 -0.22 -2.87
C ARG A 229 18.17 0.60 -1.59
N LEU A 230 17.38 1.68 -1.58
CA LEU A 230 17.21 2.55 -0.40
C LEU A 230 16.19 2.00 0.60
N ILE A 231 15.20 1.26 0.13
CA ILE A 231 14.17 0.63 0.96
C ILE A 231 14.69 -0.64 1.64
N GLY A 232 15.86 -1.12 1.21
CA GLY A 232 16.53 -2.30 1.74
C GLY A 232 16.29 -3.46 0.81
#